data_AF-A0A5Q4F9A3-F1
#
_entry.id   AF-A0A5Q4F9A3-F1
#
_cell.length_a   1.000
_cell.length_b   1.000
_cell.length_c   1.000
_cell.angle_alpha   90.00
_cell.angle_beta   90.00
_cell.angle_gamma   90.00
#
_symmetry.space_group_name_H-M   'P 1'
#
loop_
_entity.id
_entity.type
_entity.pdbx_description
1 polymer ?
#
loop_
_entity_poly.entity_id
_entity_poly.type
_entity_poly.pdbx_seq_one_letter_code
_entity_poly.pdbx_strand_id
1 'polypeptide(L)'
;MNSGNSSLCNTSGLPIVELPGFSDVELGAGYHTSLKKIGDSIVLIQSRGNLTNHDADIFYSKVDAFCSAAGVRDPYVQIRDFTYLEGRASLGALKKQLRRLYQQRNRMIGLVMINKPSWVKSFITRWLRFFETRWK
;
A
#
# COMPACT_ATOMS: atom_id res chain seq x y z
N MET A 1 -20.65 12.05 8.85
CA MET A 1 -19.35 12.76 8.98
C MET A 1 -18.49 11.95 9.93
N ASN A 2 -17.43 11.31 9.43
CA ASN A 2 -16.53 10.51 10.28
C ASN A 2 -15.46 11.44 10.87
N SER A 3 -15.42 11.55 12.20
CA SER A 3 -14.42 12.32 12.95
C SER A 3 -13.08 11.60 12.90
N GLY A 4 -12.25 11.92 11.90
CA GLY A 4 -10.83 11.58 11.90
C GLY A 4 -10.04 12.61 12.70
N ASN A 5 -9.03 12.18 13.46
CA ASN A 5 -8.09 13.09 14.09
C ASN A 5 -7.31 13.81 12.98
N SER A 6 -7.48 15.13 12.86
CA SER A 6 -6.77 15.95 11.88
C SER A 6 -5.46 16.42 12.50
N SER A 7 -4.35 15.83 12.05
CA SER A 7 -2.99 16.28 12.37
C SER A 7 -2.28 16.77 11.10
N LEU A 8 -1.16 17.48 11.24
CA LEU A 8 -0.36 17.91 10.08
C LEU A 8 0.87 17.02 9.94
N CYS A 9 1.27 16.76 8.70
CA CYS A 9 2.52 16.09 8.39
C CYS A 9 3.69 17.03 8.63
N ASN A 10 4.57 16.71 9.59
CA ASN A 10 5.69 17.57 10.00
C ASN A 10 6.65 17.95 8.85
N THR A 11 6.80 17.10 7.82
CA THR A 11 7.73 17.35 6.71
C THR A 11 7.10 18.16 5.58
N SER A 12 5.80 17.97 5.31
CA SER A 12 5.14 18.57 4.14
C SER A 12 4.15 19.67 4.49
N GLY A 13 3.74 19.79 5.76
CA GLY A 13 2.65 20.66 6.20
C GLY A 13 1.26 20.21 5.74
N LEU A 14 1.14 19.07 5.05
CA LEU A 14 -0.13 18.57 4.53
C LEU A 14 -1.00 17.95 5.64
N PRO A 15 -2.34 18.07 5.55
CA PRO A 15 -3.25 17.44 6.51
C PRO A 15 -3.15 15.93 6.44
N ILE A 16 -3.22 15.28 7.60
CA ILE A 16 -3.29 13.84 7.77
C ILE A 16 -4.70 13.47 8.21
N VAL A 17 -5.28 12.49 7.52
CA VAL A 17 -6.53 11.86 7.93
C VAL A 17 -6.25 10.42 8.33
N GLU A 18 -6.54 10.13 9.59
CA GLU A 18 -6.55 8.77 10.15
C GLU A 18 -7.97 8.41 10.53
N LEU A 19 -8.41 7.21 10.14
CA LEU A 19 -9.72 6.69 10.46
C LEU A 19 -9.56 5.51 11.43
N PRO A 20 -10.24 5.50 12.60
CA PRO A 20 -10.06 4.45 13.60
C PRO A 20 -10.21 3.02 13.04
N GLY A 21 -11.17 2.80 12.14
CA GLY A 21 -11.39 1.49 11.48
C GLY A 21 -10.33 1.07 10.47
N PHE A 22 -9.25 1.85 10.33
CA PHE A 22 -8.14 1.63 9.40
C PHE A 22 -6.76 1.81 10.08
N SER A 23 -6.74 1.89 11.41
CA SER A 23 -5.51 1.91 12.21
C SER A 23 -5.28 0.53 12.84
N ASP A 24 -4.10 -0.03 12.62
CA ASP A 24 -3.62 -1.32 13.15
C ASP A 24 -4.56 -2.51 12.94
N VAL A 25 -5.24 -2.55 11.80
CA VAL A 25 -6.25 -3.57 11.49
C VAL A 25 -5.56 -4.88 11.12
N GLU A 26 -5.92 -5.96 11.82
CA GLU A 26 -5.48 -7.31 11.46
C GLU A 26 -6.15 -7.78 10.16
N LEU A 27 -5.35 -8.24 9.21
CA LEU A 27 -5.81 -8.80 7.93
C LEU A 27 -5.64 -10.33 7.86
N GLY A 28 -4.99 -10.93 8.87
CA GLY A 28 -4.88 -12.37 9.01
C GLY A 28 -3.55 -12.81 9.63
N ALA A 29 -3.63 -13.79 10.54
CA ALA A 29 -2.48 -14.46 11.16
C ALA A 29 -1.40 -13.49 11.65
N GLY A 30 -1.79 -12.44 12.38
CA GLY A 30 -0.86 -11.46 12.95
C GLY A 30 -0.25 -10.48 11.93
N TYR A 31 -0.74 -10.44 10.69
CA TYR A 31 -0.43 -9.38 9.74
C TYR A 31 -1.38 -8.20 9.96
N HIS A 32 -0.85 -7.05 10.35
CA HIS A 32 -1.64 -5.83 10.59
C HIS A 32 -1.29 -4.73 9.60
N THR A 33 -2.25 -3.85 9.35
CA THR A 33 -2.05 -2.66 8.52
C THR A 33 -2.71 -1.42 9.10
N SER A 34 -2.02 -0.29 8.97
CA SER A 34 -2.50 1.04 9.25
C SER A 34 -2.48 1.87 7.97
N LEU A 35 -3.55 2.62 7.70
CA LEU A 35 -3.68 3.49 6.53
C LEU A 35 -3.91 4.94 6.97
N LYS A 36 -3.23 5.85 6.30
CA LYS A 36 -3.34 7.29 6.49
C LYS A 36 -3.44 7.99 5.14
N LYS A 37 -4.27 9.01 5.04
CA LYS A 37 -4.29 9.91 3.89
C LYS A 37 -3.44 11.12 4.25
N ILE A 38 -2.56 11.54 3.35
CA ILE A 38 -1.76 12.75 3.49
C ILE A 38 -2.13 13.70 2.34
N GLY A 39 -2.57 14.91 2.66
CA GLY A 39 -3.20 15.81 1.69
C GLY A 39 -4.42 15.15 1.03
N ASP A 40 -4.57 15.35 -0.27
CA ASP A 40 -5.73 14.82 -1.01
C ASP A 40 -5.45 13.49 -1.71
N SER A 41 -4.19 13.25 -2.10
CA SER A 41 -3.84 12.22 -3.09
C SER A 41 -2.63 11.37 -2.70
N ILE A 42 -2.32 11.27 -1.40
CA ILE A 42 -1.27 10.36 -0.90
C ILE A 42 -1.87 9.41 0.11
N VAL A 43 -1.61 8.11 -0.06
CA VAL A 43 -1.99 7.06 0.89
C VAL A 43 -0.73 6.44 1.45
N LEU A 44 -0.48 6.67 2.74
CA LEU A 44 0.58 6.02 3.49
C LEU A 44 0.03 4.74 4.11
N ILE A 45 0.72 3.63 3.87
CA ILE A 45 0.41 2.32 4.43
C ILE A 45 1.62 1.86 5.22
N GLN A 46 1.38 1.55 6.49
CA GLN A 46 2.38 0.92 7.35
C GLN A 46 1.81 -0.45 7.74
N SER A 47 2.56 -1.50 7.50
CA SER A 47 2.16 -2.85 7.88
C SER A 47 3.19 -3.46 8.82
N ARG A 48 2.74 -4.38 9.68
CA ARG A 48 3.59 -5.13 10.59
C ARG A 48 3.24 -6.62 10.60
N GLY A 49 4.22 -7.45 10.91
CA GLY A 49 4.07 -8.90 10.96
C GLY A 49 4.80 -9.61 9.82
N ASN A 50 4.44 -10.86 9.54
CA ASN A 50 5.13 -11.69 8.56
C ASN A 50 4.47 -11.61 7.18
N LEU A 51 5.25 -11.27 6.15
CA LEU A 51 4.81 -11.21 4.75
C LEU A 51 4.33 -12.56 4.19
N THR A 52 4.66 -13.69 4.81
CA THR A 52 4.09 -15.00 4.42
C THR A 52 2.58 -15.03 4.58
N ASN A 53 2.05 -14.25 5.52
CA ASN A 53 0.63 -14.21 5.88
C ASN A 53 -0.12 -13.13 5.09
N HIS A 54 0.57 -12.44 4.17
CA HIS A 54 -0.03 -11.39 3.36
C HIS A 54 -0.98 -11.98 2.32
N ASP A 55 -2.27 -11.65 2.45
CA ASP A 55 -3.27 -11.84 1.42
C ASP A 55 -3.48 -10.55 0.61
N ALA A 56 -3.17 -10.59 -0.68
CA ALA A 56 -3.27 -9.44 -1.56
C ALA A 56 -4.72 -8.97 -1.76
N ASP A 57 -5.68 -9.88 -1.82
CA ASP A 57 -7.07 -9.56 -2.12
C ASP A 57 -7.73 -8.87 -0.92
N ILE A 58 -7.49 -9.39 0.30
CA ILE A 58 -7.93 -8.75 1.55
C ILE A 58 -7.27 -7.38 1.71
N PHE A 59 -5.95 -7.30 1.48
CA PHE A 59 -5.19 -6.05 1.59
C PHE A 59 -5.75 -4.96 0.66
N TYR A 60 -5.92 -5.25 -0.63
CA TYR A 60 -6.42 -4.23 -1.56
C TYR A 60 -7.88 -3.89 -1.33
N SER A 61 -8.72 -4.83 -0.90
CA SER A 61 -10.08 -4.52 -0.45
C SER A 61 -10.08 -3.49 0.68
N LYS A 62 -9.18 -3.65 1.66
CA LYS A 62 -9.03 -2.69 2.76
C LYS A 62 -8.51 -1.33 2.30
N VAL A 63 -7.56 -1.30 1.35
CA VAL A 63 -7.06 -0.05 0.74
C VAL A 63 -8.18 0.67 -0.02
N ASP A 64 -8.92 -0.03 -0.88
CA ASP A 64 -9.99 0.55 -1.67
C ASP A 64 -11.10 1.12 -0.75
N ALA A 65 -11.45 0.40 0.32
CA ALA A 65 -12.38 0.86 1.34
C ALA A 65 -11.88 2.11 2.08
N PHE A 66 -10.59 2.17 2.41
CA PHE A 66 -9.98 3.35 3.03
C PHE A 66 -10.03 4.56 2.09
N CYS A 67 -9.62 4.39 0.84
CA CYS A 67 -9.61 5.46 -0.14
C CYS A 67 -11.00 6.08 -0.31
N SER A 68 -12.04 5.25 -0.35
CA SER A 68 -13.42 5.71 -0.40
C SER A 68 -13.84 6.44 0.89
N ALA A 69 -13.54 5.87 2.06
CA ALA A 69 -13.97 6.43 3.34
C ALA A 69 -13.24 7.73 3.71
N ALA A 70 -11.97 7.85 3.34
CA ALA A 70 -11.14 9.03 3.60
C ALA A 70 -11.24 10.10 2.50
N GLY A 71 -11.96 9.83 1.40
CA GLY A 71 -12.06 10.74 0.26
C GLY A 71 -10.71 11.01 -0.39
N VAL A 72 -9.98 9.95 -0.74
CA VAL A 72 -8.72 10.06 -1.49
C VAL A 72 -9.05 10.43 -2.93
N ARG A 73 -8.40 11.47 -3.45
CA ARG A 73 -8.57 11.95 -4.81
C ARG A 73 -7.65 11.21 -5.76
N ASP A 74 -8.26 10.64 -6.80
CA ASP A 74 -7.53 10.04 -7.92
C ASP A 74 -6.99 11.14 -8.88
N PRO A 75 -5.82 10.93 -9.52
CA PRO A 75 -4.90 9.84 -9.24
C PRO A 75 -4.13 10.06 -7.93
N TYR A 76 -3.81 8.98 -7.23
CA TYR A 76 -3.07 9.03 -5.97
C TYR A 76 -1.72 8.29 -6.03
N VAL A 77 -0.84 8.64 -5.09
CA VAL A 77 0.41 7.93 -4.84
C VAL A 77 0.28 7.10 -3.58
N GLN A 78 0.71 5.85 -3.65
CA GLN A 78 0.78 4.98 -2.49
C GLN A 78 2.21 4.93 -1.95
N ILE A 79 2.36 5.10 -0.65
CA ILE A 79 3.62 4.90 0.07
C ILE A 79 3.45 3.67 0.96
N ARG A 80 4.34 2.69 0.85
CA ARG A 80 4.35 1.50 1.68
C ARG A 80 5.61 1.45 2.51
N ASP A 81 5.43 1.40 3.82
CA ASP A 81 6.50 1.26 4.79
C ASP A 81 6.63 -0.20 5.22
N PHE A 82 7.81 -0.77 4.98
CA PHE A 82 8.14 -2.16 5.29
C PHE A 82 8.97 -2.30 6.58
N THR A 83 9.16 -1.24 7.36
CA THR A 83 10.03 -1.23 8.55
C THR A 83 9.72 -2.37 9.53
N TYR A 84 8.43 -2.68 9.72
CA TYR A 84 7.97 -3.69 10.69
C TYR A 84 7.53 -5.00 10.04
N LEU A 85 7.91 -5.20 8.77
CA LEU A 85 7.59 -6.40 8.02
C LEU A 85 8.79 -7.35 7.98
N GLU A 86 8.51 -8.61 8.26
CA GLU A 86 9.50 -9.68 8.22
C GLU A 86 9.12 -10.76 7.20
N GLY A 87 10.07 -11.66 6.96
CA GLY A 87 9.86 -12.78 6.06
C GLY A 87 9.73 -12.38 4.59
N ARG A 88 9.06 -13.24 3.82
CA ARG A 88 8.96 -13.09 2.36
C ARG A 88 7.59 -13.51 1.88
N ALA A 89 6.95 -12.63 1.11
CA ALA A 89 5.70 -12.95 0.45
C ALA A 89 5.91 -14.05 -0.60
N SER A 90 4.90 -14.91 -0.77
CA SER A 90 4.93 -15.94 -1.80
C SER A 90 5.02 -15.31 -3.20
N LEU A 91 5.61 -16.03 -4.15
CA LEU A 91 5.65 -15.56 -5.56
C LEU A 91 4.25 -15.33 -6.13
N GLY A 92 3.26 -16.11 -5.70
CA GLY A 92 1.86 -15.94 -6.08
C GLY A 92 1.29 -14.60 -5.59
N ALA A 93 1.47 -14.29 -4.30
CA ALA A 93 1.03 -13.03 -3.71
C ALA A 93 1.71 -11.82 -4.38
N LEU A 94 3.01 -11.91 -4.64
CA LEU A 94 3.76 -10.86 -5.32
C LEU A 94 3.29 -10.63 -6.76
N LYS A 95 3.01 -11.71 -7.52
CA LYS A 95 2.43 -11.60 -8.87
C LYS A 95 1.04 -10.97 -8.84
N LYS A 96 0.18 -11.35 -7.88
CA LYS A 96 -1.13 -10.73 -7.68
C LYS A 96 -0.99 -9.23 -7.40
N GLN A 97 -0.06 -8.84 -6.52
CA GLN A 97 0.18 -7.44 -6.23
C GLN A 97 0.58 -6.65 -7.47
N LEU A 98 1.58 -7.10 -8.22
CA LEU A 98 2.02 -6.40 -9.44
C LEU A 98 0.90 -6.32 -10.49
N ARG A 99 0.11 -7.37 -10.66
CA ARG A 99 -1.04 -7.37 -11.57
C ARG A 99 -2.07 -6.31 -11.16
N ARG A 100 -2.37 -6.19 -9.86
CA ARG A 100 -3.32 -5.19 -9.36
C ARG A 100 -2.80 -3.77 -9.57
N LEU A 101 -1.51 -3.51 -9.28
CA LEU A 101 -0.87 -2.22 -9.53
C LEU A 101 -0.97 -1.84 -11.01
N TYR A 102 -0.74 -2.80 -11.92
CA TYR A 102 -0.88 -2.59 -13.36
C TYR A 102 -2.32 -2.27 -13.78
N GLN A 103 -3.30 -3.00 -13.24
CA GLN A 103 -4.73 -2.78 -13.52
C GLN A 103 -5.25 -1.45 -12.98
N GLN A 104 -4.72 -0.99 -11.84
CA GLN A 104 -5.14 0.25 -11.19
C GLN A 104 -4.29 1.46 -11.57
N ARG A 105 -3.42 1.38 -12.59
CA ARG A 105 -2.48 2.45 -12.96
C ARG A 105 -3.12 3.81 -13.28
N ASN A 106 -4.40 3.81 -13.69
CA ASN A 106 -5.16 5.04 -13.96
C ASN A 106 -5.60 5.75 -12.66
N ARG A 107 -5.73 5.01 -11.56
CA ARG A 107 -6.13 5.52 -10.24
C ARG A 107 -4.93 5.71 -9.31
N MET A 108 -4.01 4.76 -9.30
CA MET A 108 -2.77 4.83 -8.55
C MET A 108 -1.60 4.99 -9.52
N ILE A 109 -1.04 6.21 -9.58
CA ILE A 109 0.00 6.57 -10.56
C ILE A 109 1.42 6.27 -10.09
N GLY A 110 1.60 5.99 -8.79
CA GLY A 110 2.91 5.74 -8.23
C GLY A 110 2.86 4.91 -6.95
N LEU A 111 3.89 4.09 -6.77
CA LEU A 111 4.15 3.33 -5.56
C LEU A 111 5.56 3.61 -5.06
N VAL A 112 5.67 4.18 -3.87
CA VAL A 112 6.92 4.38 -3.14
C VAL A 112 7.03 3.30 -2.07
N MET A 113 8.17 2.61 -2.01
CA MET A 113 8.43 1.59 -0.99
C MET A 113 9.58 2.04 -0.09
N ILE A 114 9.32 2.19 1.20
CA ILE A 114 10.28 2.61 2.23
C ILE A 114 10.71 1.37 3.02
N ASN A 115 11.99 1.29 3.36
CA ASN A 115 12.58 0.19 4.14
C ASN A 115 12.28 -1.21 3.59
N LYS A 116 12.06 -1.31 2.27
CA LYS A 116 11.78 -2.59 1.61
C LYS A 116 12.98 -3.56 1.76
N PRO A 117 12.72 -4.86 1.92
CA PRO A 117 13.78 -5.86 1.83
C PRO A 117 14.51 -5.81 0.48
N SER A 118 15.82 -6.10 0.49
CA SER A 118 16.67 -6.03 -0.70
C SER A 118 16.16 -6.89 -1.86
N TRP A 119 15.61 -8.07 -1.55
CA TRP A 119 15.05 -9.01 -2.53
C TRP A 119 13.87 -8.45 -3.34
N VAL A 120 13.14 -7.47 -2.81
CA VAL A 120 11.99 -6.86 -3.49
C VAL A 120 12.43 -6.18 -4.79
N LYS A 121 13.58 -5.48 -4.77
CA LYS A 121 14.11 -4.79 -5.96
C LYS A 121 14.42 -5.78 -7.08
N SER A 122 15.08 -6.90 -6.74
CA SER A 122 15.43 -7.95 -7.69
C SER A 122 14.19 -8.60 -8.29
N PHE A 123 13.14 -8.83 -7.47
CA PHE A 123 11.88 -9.37 -7.95
C PHE A 123 11.19 -8.42 -8.95
N ILE A 124 11.00 -7.14 -8.57
CA ILE A 124 10.34 -6.15 -9.42
C ILE A 124 11.08 -5.98 -10.75
N THR A 125 12.41 -5.84 -10.70
CA THR A 125 13.24 -5.66 -11.91
C THR A 125 13.11 -6.84 -12.87
N ARG A 126 13.14 -8.08 -12.34
CA ARG A 126 12.95 -9.28 -13.15
C ARG A 126 11.55 -9.31 -13.76
N TRP A 127 10.54 -8.90 -13.01
CA TRP A 127 9.15 -8.95 -13.46
C TRP A 127 8.83 -7.87 -14.50
N LEU A 128 9.31 -6.64 -14.32
CA LEU A 128 9.13 -5.56 -15.30
C LEU A 128 9.70 -5.95 -16.67
N ARG A 129 10.85 -6.64 -16.72
CA ARG A 129 11.41 -7.18 -17.97
C ARG A 129 10.46 -8.13 -18.69
N PHE A 130 9.75 -9.01 -17.97
CA PHE A 130 8.73 -9.90 -18.55
C PHE A 130 7.51 -9.15 -19.08
N PHE A 131 7.19 -7.99 -18.52
CA PHE A 131 6.12 -7.15 -19.04
C PHE A 131 6.62 -6.37 -20.25
N GLU A 132 7.70 -5.59 -20.15
CA GLU A 132 8.27 -4.82 -21.26
C GLU A 132 8.52 -5.65 -22.53
N THR A 133 8.96 -6.92 -22.39
CA THR A 133 9.18 -7.82 -23.55
C THR A 133 7.90 -8.30 -24.24
N ARG A 134 6.73 -8.18 -23.61
CA ARG A 134 5.42 -8.53 -24.18
C ARG A 134 4.67 -7.33 -24.77
N TRP A 135 5.30 -6.15 -24.82
CA TRP A 135 4.72 -4.91 -25.36
C TRP A 135 5.53 -4.39 -26.56
N LYS A 136 5.70 -5.23 -27.59
CA LYS A 136 5.90 -4.77 -28.97
C LYS A 136 4.61 -4.97 -29.75
#